data_AF-A0A5K0XFJ4-F1
#
_entry.id   AF-A0A5K0XFJ4-F1
#
_cell.length_a   1.000
_cell.length_b   1.000
_cell.length_c   1.000
_cell.angle_alpha   90.00
_cell.angle_beta   90.00
_cell.angle_gamma   90.00
#
_symmetry.space_group_name_H-M   'P 1'
#
loop_
_entity.id
_entity.type
_entity.pdbx_description
1 polymer ?
#
loop_
_entity_poly.entity_id
_entity_poly.type
_entity_poly.pdbx_seq_one_letter_code
_entity_poly.pdbx_strand_id
1 'polypeptide(L)' 'VLIGCDGVRSVVAQWLGLLQPVHSGRSAVRAIAVFPNGHGFTKNEVYQVLGEGTRSGFIPLNDKEVYWFMTYKSHLDQ' A
#
# COMPACT_ATOMS: atom_id res chain seq x y z
N VAL A 1 -28.08 0.03 -16.05
CA VAL A 1 -26.71 0.46 -15.72
C VAL A 1 -26.05 -0.66 -14.93
N LEU A 2 -24.78 -0.99 -15.20
CA LEU A 2 -23.97 -1.97 -14.46
C LEU A 2 -22.78 -1.25 -13.81
N ILE A 3 -22.44 -1.59 -12.57
CA ILE A 3 -21.27 -1.05 -11.85
C ILE A 3 -20.39 -2.23 -11.39
N GLY A 4 -19.17 -2.34 -11.93
CA GLY A 4 -18.20 -3.38 -11.58
C GLY A 4 -17.32 -3.00 -10.39
N CYS A 5 -17.81 -3.17 -9.17
CA CYS A 5 -17.06 -2.94 -7.91
C CYS A 5 -16.46 -4.23 -7.33
N ASP A 6 -16.00 -5.15 -8.19
CA ASP A 6 -15.55 -6.51 -7.84
C ASP A 6 -14.02 -6.68 -7.76
N GLY A 7 -13.27 -5.57 -7.75
CA GLY A 7 -11.85 -5.54 -7.39
C GLY A 7 -10.88 -5.93 -8.51
N VAL A 8 -9.62 -6.22 -8.15
CA VAL A 8 -8.50 -6.37 -9.10
C VAL A 8 -8.63 -7.56 -10.06
N ARG A 9 -9.44 -8.57 -9.69
CA ARG A 9 -9.76 -9.75 -10.53
C ARG A 9 -11.20 -9.68 -11.03
N SER A 10 -11.59 -8.51 -11.55
CA SER A 10 -12.97 -8.21 -11.94
C SER A 10 -13.45 -9.07 -13.10
N VAL A 11 -14.59 -9.76 -12.89
CA VAL A 11 -15.32 -10.49 -13.94
C VAL A 11 -16.01 -9.51 -14.88
N VAL A 12 -16.49 -8.36 -14.35
CA VAL A 12 -17.09 -7.30 -15.17
C VAL A 12 -16.06 -6.71 -16.14
N ALA A 13 -14.83 -6.45 -15.68
CA ALA A 13 -13.74 -5.95 -16.52
C ALA A 13 -13.38 -6.95 -17.62
N GLN A 14 -13.34 -8.25 -17.30
CA GLN A 14 -13.10 -9.32 -18.26
C GLN A 14 -14.20 -9.37 -19.34
N TRP A 15 -15.48 -9.29 -18.94
CA TRP A 15 -16.61 -9.30 -19.87
C TRP A 15 -16.58 -8.10 -20.83
N LEU A 16 -16.11 -6.94 -20.36
CA LEU A 16 -15.94 -5.72 -21.16
C LEU A 16 -14.66 -5.72 -22.02
N GLY A 17 -13.82 -6.75 -21.95
CA GLY A 17 -12.58 -6.84 -22.72
C GLY A 17 -11.48 -5.86 -22.28
N LEU A 18 -11.49 -5.42 -21.01
CA LEU A 18 -10.43 -4.56 -20.49
C LEU A 18 -9.11 -5.35 -20.34
N LEU A 19 -7.99 -4.62 -20.39
CA LEU A 19 -6.66 -5.21 -20.23
C LEU A 19 -6.47 -5.83 -18.84
N GLN A 20 -5.68 -6.90 -18.79
CA GLN A 20 -5.32 -7.56 -17.54
C GLN A 20 -4.39 -6.67 -16.69
N PRO A 21 -4.39 -6.83 -15.35
CA PRO A 21 -3.43 -6.14 -14.48
C PRO A 21 -1.98 -6.44 -14.89
N VAL A 22 -1.14 -5.41 -14.89
CA VAL A 22 0.29 -5.52 -15.19
C VAL A 22 1.09 -5.51 -13.89
N HIS A 23 2.10 -6.38 -13.79
CA HIS A 23 3.00 -6.44 -12.65
C HIS A 23 3.89 -5.18 -12.60
N SER A 24 4.00 -4.55 -11.43
CA SER A 24 4.71 -3.27 -11.28
C SER A 24 6.22 -3.40 -11.03
N GLY A 25 6.76 -4.62 -10.91
CA GLY A 25 8.16 -4.87 -10.54
C GLY A 25 8.48 -4.48 -9.08
N ARG A 26 7.45 -4.28 -8.25
CA ARG A 26 7.60 -3.85 -6.86
C ARG A 26 6.75 -4.70 -5.93
N SER A 27 7.26 -4.88 -4.71
CA SER A 27 6.51 -5.48 -3.61
C SER A 27 6.46 -4.52 -2.42
N ALA A 28 5.55 -4.79 -1.50
CA ALA A 28 5.40 -4.00 -0.29
C ALA A 28 5.18 -4.90 0.93
N VAL A 29 5.91 -4.60 2.01
CA VAL A 29 5.54 -5.03 3.36
C VAL A 29 4.83 -3.87 4.04
N ARG A 30 3.75 -4.18 4.76
CA ARG A 30 2.97 -3.20 5.49
C ARG A 30 2.33 -3.84 6.71
N ALA A 31 2.17 -3.06 7.77
CA ALA A 31 1.46 -3.50 8.97
C ALA A 31 0.98 -2.28 9.78
N ILE A 32 0.32 -2.57 10.89
CA ILE A 32 -0.02 -1.60 11.92
C ILE A 32 0.91 -1.86 13.11
N ALA A 33 1.63 -0.83 13.53
CA ALA A 33 2.37 -0.83 14.78
C ALA A 33 1.49 -0.23 15.89
N VAL A 34 1.46 -0.88 17.05
CA VAL A 34 0.66 -0.47 18.21
C VAL A 34 1.60 0.01 19.33
N PHE A 35 1.33 1.20 19.83
CA PHE A 35 2.05 1.90 20.90
C PHE A 35 1.11 2.05 22.10
N PRO A 36 1.16 1.15 23.11
CA PRO A 36 0.18 1.14 24.20
C PRO A 36 0.11 2.46 25.00
N ASN A 37 1.26 3.13 25.14
CA ASN A 37 1.42 4.40 25.84
C ASN A 37 1.32 5.62 24.90
N GLY A 38 0.93 5.40 23.65
CA GLY A 38 0.89 6.40 22.61
C GLY A 38 2.23 6.58 21.88
N HIS A 39 2.15 7.06 20.63
CA HIS A 39 3.32 7.19 19.75
C HIS A 39 3.91 8.61 19.71
N GLY A 40 3.16 9.64 20.13
CA GLY A 40 3.64 11.03 20.22
C GLY A 40 3.98 11.72 18.89
N PHE A 41 3.62 11.12 17.75
CA PHE A 41 3.79 11.70 16.41
C PHE A 41 2.68 12.70 16.12
N THR A 42 2.96 13.69 15.26
CA THR A 42 1.97 14.68 14.84
C THR A 42 0.81 14.02 14.09
N LYS A 43 -0.43 14.35 14.46
CA LYS A 43 -1.62 13.85 13.77
C LYS A 43 -1.65 14.33 12.32
N ASN A 44 -2.14 13.47 11.43
CA ASN A 44 -2.34 13.77 10.00
C ASN A 44 -1.07 14.10 9.21
N GLU A 45 0.12 13.81 9.75
CA GLU A 45 1.37 13.90 9.00
C GLU A 45 1.75 12.55 8.39
N VAL A 46 2.28 12.60 7.17
CA VAL A 46 2.81 11.44 6.47
C VAL A 46 4.33 11.54 6.46
N TYR A 47 5.00 10.62 7.12
CA TYR A 47 6.45 10.54 7.13
C TYR A 47 6.89 9.58 6.04
N GLN A 48 7.76 10.03 5.12
CA GLN A 48 8.31 9.19 4.05
C GLN A 48 9.82 9.32 3.97
N VAL A 49 10.47 8.19 3.70
CA VAL A 49 11.89 8.12 3.40
C VAL A 49 12.04 7.43 2.04
N LEU A 50 12.77 8.10 1.15
CA LEU A 50 13.11 7.60 -0.18
C LEU A 50 14.55 7.08 -0.16
N GLY A 51 14.73 5.84 -0.60
CA GLY A 51 16.03 5.24 -0.84
C GLY A 51 16.14 4.73 -2.27
N GLU A 52 17.33 4.28 -2.65
CA GLU A 52 17.51 3.67 -3.96
C GLU A 52 16.64 2.41 -4.10
N GLY A 53 15.70 2.42 -5.04
CA GLY A 53 14.77 1.30 -5.26
C GLY A 53 13.75 1.07 -4.15
N THR A 54 13.83 1.79 -3.03
CA THR A 54 13.03 1.59 -1.82
C THR A 54 12.30 2.86 -1.42
N ARG A 55 11.11 2.71 -0.83
CA ARG A 55 10.38 3.82 -0.21
C ARG A 55 9.65 3.27 1.00
N SER A 56 9.90 3.86 2.15
CA SER A 56 9.21 3.52 3.39
C SER A 56 8.53 4.73 3.97
N GLY A 57 7.61 4.50 4.89
CA GLY A 57 6.92 5.59 5.55
C GLY A 57 5.90 5.08 6.53
N PHE A 58 5.33 6.01 7.27
CA PHE A 58 4.28 5.72 8.22
C PHE A 58 3.32 6.89 8.38
N ILE A 59 2.12 6.57 8.84
CA ILE A 59 1.01 7.50 9.03
C ILE A 59 0.34 7.16 10.38
N PRO A 60 0.28 8.10 11.33
CA PRO A 60 -0.53 7.94 12.53
C PRO A 60 -2.01 7.75 12.17
N LEU A 61 -2.59 6.65 12.62
CA LEU A 61 -4.03 6.35 12.44
C LEU A 61 -4.85 6.91 13.60
N ASN A 62 -4.29 6.84 14.81
CA ASN A 62 -4.81 7.40 16.06
C ASN A 62 -3.65 7.50 17.06
N ASP A 63 -3.91 7.95 18.29
CA ASP A 63 -2.88 8.19 19.30
C ASP A 63 -2.00 6.97 19.64
N LYS A 64 -2.43 5.75 19.28
CA LYS A 64 -1.75 4.48 19.60
C LYS A 64 -1.36 3.64 18.40
N GLU A 65 -1.88 3.92 17.22
CA GLU A 65 -1.70 3.06 16.05
C GLU A 65 -1.06 3.82 14.90
N VAL A 66 -0.09 3.17 14.26
CA VAL A 66 0.62 3.71 13.12
C VAL A 66 0.58 2.69 12.00
N TYR A 67 0.02 3.08 10.85
CA TYR A 67 0.20 2.32 9.62
C TYR A 67 1.61 2.59 9.10
N TRP A 68 2.37 1.55 8.81
CA TRP A 68 3.69 1.68 8.21
C TRP A 68 3.81 0.78 6.99
N PHE A 69 4.69 1.18 6.08
CA PHE A 69 4.96 0.45 4.86
C PHE A 69 6.42 0.56 4.45
N MET A 70 6.87 -0.44 3.70
CA MET A 70 8.09 -0.42 2.92
C MET A 70 7.80 -1.02 1.56
N THR A 71 8.06 -0.26 0.50
CA THR A 71 8.04 -0.72 -0.89
C THR A 71 9.46 -0.89 -1.38
N TYR A 72 9.71 -1.93 -2.17
CA TYR A 72 11.03 -2.25 -2.73
C TYR A 72 10.86 -2.88 -4.12
N LYS A 73 11.91 -2.82 -4.94
CA LYS A 73 11.96 -3.57 -6.20
C LYS A 73 11.90 -5.06 -5.87
N SER A 74 10.95 -5.80 -6.44
CA SER A 74 10.92 -7.26 -6.28
C SER A 74 11.93 -7.88 -7.25
N HIS A 75 12.78 -8.78 -6.73
CA HIS A 75 13.83 -9.47 -7.50
C HIS A 75 13.30 -10.62 -8.39
N LEU A 76 12.10 -10.50 -8.97
CA LEU A 76 11.49 -11.56 -9.79
C LEU A 76 11.40 -11.21 -11.27
N ASP A 77 12.41 -10.52 -11.79
CA ASP A 77 12.66 -10.39 -13.23
C ASP A 77 14.08 -10.88 -13.57
N GLN A 78 14.30 -12.19 -13.39
CA GLN A 78 15.22 -12.99 -14.23
C GLN A 78 14.40 -13.98 -15.03
#